data_AF-C4WHG8-F1
#
_entry.id   AF-C4WHG8-F1
#
_cell.length_a   1.000
_cell.length_b   1.000
_cell.length_c   1.000
_cell.angle_alpha   90.00
_cell.angle_beta   90.00
_cell.angle_gamma   90.00
#
_symmetry.space_group_name_H-M   'P 1'
#
loop_
_entity.id
_entity.type
_entity.pdbx_description
1 polymer ?
#
loop_
_entity_poly.entity_id
_entity_poly.type
_entity_poly.pdbx_seq_one_letter_code
_entity_poly.pdbx_strand_id
1 'polypeptide(L)'
;MECEVYRNFVVVRYQSRTDMAKTVFVLNGPNLNLLGKREPGIYGVATLEDIEASCKREAEQLGLDVDFRQSNYEGDLVTWIQEAGDKDAYVLINPAAYSHTSVAIHDAIRSAKVKAVEVHLSNIHAREAFRHHSYVSAVAKGVICGFGAEGYLLGLRALAAIAKEEENNGQSVKGA
;
A
#
# COMPACT_ATOMS: atom_id res chain seq x y z
N MET A 1 15.70 -22.38 -59.94
CA MET A 1 15.19 -21.00 -59.80
C MET A 1 13.99 -21.13 -58.88
N GLU A 2 14.06 -20.46 -57.72
CA GLU A 2 12.96 -20.26 -56.75
C GLU A 2 12.46 -21.51 -56.00
N CYS A 3 12.12 -21.47 -54.72
CA CYS A 3 12.38 -20.50 -53.66
C CYS A 3 12.15 -21.24 -52.34
N GLU A 4 13.04 -20.98 -51.40
CA GLU A 4 13.05 -21.48 -50.03
C GLU A 4 12.12 -20.63 -49.16
N VAL A 5 11.15 -21.23 -48.45
CA VAL A 5 10.63 -20.63 -47.20
C VAL A 5 10.16 -21.74 -46.25
N TYR A 6 11.08 -22.28 -45.45
CA TYR A 6 10.73 -23.01 -44.23
C TYR A 6 10.27 -21.99 -43.18
N ARG A 7 8.97 -21.97 -42.88
CA ARG A 7 8.42 -21.24 -41.73
C ARG A 7 8.85 -21.94 -40.44
N ASN A 8 9.98 -21.50 -39.88
CA ASN A 8 10.30 -21.71 -38.48
C ASN A 8 9.40 -20.80 -37.62
N PHE A 9 8.22 -21.31 -37.23
CA PHE A 9 7.52 -20.77 -36.07
C PHE A 9 8.23 -21.30 -34.83
N VAL A 10 9.15 -20.51 -34.28
CA VAL A 10 9.56 -20.66 -32.88
C VAL A 10 8.33 -20.26 -32.06
N VAL A 11 7.56 -21.24 -31.62
CA VAL A 11 6.63 -21.04 -30.50
C VAL A 11 7.51 -20.80 -29.29
N VAL A 12 7.85 -19.55 -29.01
CA VAL A 12 8.35 -19.16 -27.69
C VAL A 12 7.19 -19.43 -26.75
N ARG A 13 7.22 -20.61 -26.10
CA ARG A 13 6.39 -20.84 -24.93
C ARG A 13 6.85 -19.81 -23.90
N TYR A 14 6.13 -18.70 -23.82
CA TYR A 14 6.20 -17.81 -22.67
C TYR A 14 5.73 -18.68 -21.51
N GLN A 15 6.68 -19.22 -20.75
CA GLN A 15 6.37 -19.76 -19.44
C GLN A 15 5.79 -18.59 -18.68
N SER A 16 4.48 -18.60 -18.47
CA SER A 16 3.82 -17.70 -17.53
C SER A 16 4.58 -17.86 -16.22
N ARG A 17 5.43 -16.88 -15.89
CA ARG A 17 5.52 -16.52 -14.48
C ARG A 17 4.07 -16.30 -14.11
N THR A 18 3.54 -17.16 -13.25
CA THR A 18 2.29 -16.87 -12.59
C THR A 18 2.42 -15.43 -12.09
N ASP A 19 1.70 -14.50 -12.72
CA ASP A 19 1.56 -13.13 -12.27
C ASP A 19 0.83 -13.22 -10.94
N MET A 20 1.58 -13.60 -9.89
CA MET A 20 1.07 -13.62 -8.54
C MET A 20 0.85 -12.16 -8.19
N ALA A 21 -0.41 -11.83 -7.94
CA ALA A 21 -0.82 -10.50 -7.52
C ALA A 21 0.13 -10.01 -6.42
N LYS A 22 0.67 -8.81 -6.59
CA LYS A 22 1.54 -8.22 -5.56
C LYS A 22 0.69 -7.96 -4.32
N THR A 23 1.18 -8.40 -3.17
CA THR A 23 0.49 -8.18 -1.88
C THR A 23 0.73 -6.76 -1.38
N VAL A 24 -0.33 -6.14 -0.87
CA VAL A 24 -0.29 -4.89 -0.11
C VAL A 24 -0.68 -5.15 1.33
N PHE A 25 0.21 -4.81 2.25
CA PHE A 25 -0.08 -4.76 3.68
C PHE A 25 -0.80 -3.45 3.97
N VAL A 26 -2.09 -3.51 4.28
CA VAL A 26 -2.89 -2.36 4.70
C VAL A 26 -2.87 -2.30 6.22
N LEU A 27 -2.02 -1.41 6.76
CA LEU A 27 -1.70 -1.35 8.19
C LEU A 27 -2.37 -0.16 8.86
N ASN A 28 -3.11 -0.44 9.94
CA ASN A 28 -3.91 0.56 10.64
C ASN A 28 -3.42 0.71 12.09
N GLY A 29 -3.02 1.92 12.43
CA GLY A 29 -2.53 2.28 13.75
C GLY A 29 -3.61 2.42 14.81
N PRO A 30 -3.26 3.06 15.94
CA PRO A 30 -4.08 3.02 17.14
C PRO A 30 -5.43 3.73 16.97
N ASN A 31 -6.42 3.21 17.68
CA ASN A 31 -7.81 3.69 17.77
C ASN A 31 -8.64 3.59 16.47
N LEU A 32 -8.08 3.14 15.35
CA LEU A 32 -8.86 2.98 14.11
C LEU A 32 -9.89 1.84 14.21
N ASN A 33 -9.71 0.88 15.12
CA ASN A 33 -10.72 -0.13 15.46
C ASN A 33 -12.01 0.44 16.10
N LEU A 34 -12.00 1.72 16.47
CA LEU A 34 -13.14 2.43 17.06
C LEU A 34 -13.94 3.25 16.04
N LEU A 35 -13.57 3.21 14.75
CA LEU A 35 -14.33 3.85 13.67
C LEU A 35 -15.78 3.34 13.65
N GLY A 36 -16.72 4.22 13.33
CA GLY A 36 -18.16 3.95 13.37
C GLY A 36 -18.78 3.79 14.78
N LYS A 37 -17.96 3.74 15.84
CA LYS A 37 -18.42 3.54 17.24
C LYS A 37 -18.41 4.81 18.10
N ARG A 38 -17.79 5.91 17.64
CA ARG A 38 -17.74 7.22 18.33
C ARG A 38 -18.06 8.37 17.38
N GLU A 39 -18.89 9.30 17.84
CA GLU A 39 -19.28 10.60 17.25
C GLU A 39 -19.06 10.77 15.72
N PRO A 40 -20.10 10.57 14.88
CA PRO A 40 -19.98 10.49 13.41
C PRO A 40 -19.49 11.77 12.71
N GLY A 41 -19.34 12.89 13.41
CA GLY A 41 -19.06 14.20 12.82
C GLY A 41 -17.67 14.37 12.19
N ILE A 42 -16.65 13.62 12.63
CA ILE A 42 -15.25 13.81 12.18
C ILE A 42 -14.76 12.69 11.23
N TYR A 43 -15.18 11.44 11.47
CA TYR A 43 -14.61 10.27 10.77
C TYR A 43 -15.61 9.56 9.85
N GLY A 44 -16.83 10.09 9.72
CA GLY A 44 -17.91 9.45 8.98
C GLY A 44 -18.50 8.24 9.71
N VAL A 45 -19.47 7.59 9.07
CA VAL A 45 -20.17 6.40 9.61
C VAL A 45 -19.50 5.07 9.25
N ALA A 46 -18.49 5.10 8.36
CA ALA A 46 -17.80 3.90 7.92
C ALA A 46 -16.99 3.27 9.06
N THR A 47 -17.15 1.97 9.26
CA THR A 47 -16.35 1.16 10.17
C THR A 47 -15.01 0.80 9.53
N LEU A 48 -14.07 0.28 10.33
CA LEU A 48 -12.81 -0.21 9.78
C LEU A 48 -13.04 -1.45 8.91
N GLU A 49 -14.03 -2.26 9.26
CA GLU A 49 -14.48 -3.43 8.51
C GLU A 49 -15.05 -3.03 7.13
N ASP A 50 -15.78 -1.91 7.03
CA ASP A 50 -16.25 -1.37 5.74
C ASP A 50 -15.09 -0.92 4.85
N ILE A 51 -14.06 -0.31 5.45
CA ILE A 51 -12.84 0.10 4.76
C ILE A 51 -12.08 -1.12 4.26
N GLU A 52 -11.92 -2.16 5.08
CA GLU A 52 -11.30 -3.41 4.69
C GLU A 52 -12.01 -4.05 3.50
N ALA A 53 -13.33 -4.17 3.56
CA ALA A 53 -14.13 -4.74 2.48
C ALA A 53 -13.98 -3.93 1.17
N SER A 54 -13.88 -2.60 1.27
CA SER A 54 -13.68 -1.72 0.12
C SER A 54 -12.27 -1.85 -0.45
N CYS A 55 -11.25 -1.95 0.40
CA CYS A 55 -9.86 -2.19 -0.01
C CYS A 55 -9.72 -3.52 -0.77
N LYS A 56 -10.33 -4.60 -0.26
CA LYS A 56 -10.30 -5.91 -0.91
C LYS A 56 -10.93 -5.89 -2.30
N ARG A 57 -12.10 -5.25 -2.45
CA ARG A 57 -12.77 -5.12 -3.76
C ARG A 57 -11.99 -4.28 -4.76
N GLU A 58 -11.35 -3.19 -4.31
CA GLU A 58 -10.53 -2.35 -5.16
C GLU A 58 -9.23 -3.06 -5.57
N ALA A 59 -8.59 -3.75 -4.64
CA ALA A 59 -7.36 -4.51 -4.91
C ALA A 59 -7.58 -5.61 -5.97
N GLU A 60 -8.71 -6.33 -5.89
CA GLU A 60 -9.09 -7.32 -6.91
C GLU A 60 -9.16 -6.71 -8.31
N GLN A 61 -9.75 -5.51 -8.44
CA GLN A 61 -9.81 -4.78 -9.73
C GLN A 61 -8.44 -4.30 -10.21
N LEU A 62 -7.51 -4.05 -9.28
CA LEU A 62 -6.15 -3.60 -9.56
C LEU A 62 -5.15 -4.74 -9.81
N GLY A 63 -5.57 -6.01 -9.63
CA GLY A 63 -4.66 -7.16 -9.71
C GLY A 63 -3.70 -7.26 -8.51
N LEU A 64 -4.14 -6.80 -7.34
CA LEU A 64 -3.40 -6.83 -6.09
C LEU A 64 -4.08 -7.73 -5.05
N ASP A 65 -3.30 -8.26 -4.12
CA ASP A 65 -3.81 -8.90 -2.91
C ASP A 65 -3.71 -7.95 -1.72
N VAL A 66 -4.60 -8.08 -0.74
CA VAL A 66 -4.61 -7.25 0.48
C VAL A 66 -4.48 -8.12 1.72
N ASP A 67 -3.48 -7.78 2.54
CA ASP A 67 -3.34 -8.23 3.92
C ASP A 67 -3.69 -7.04 4.84
N PHE A 68 -4.89 -7.06 5.42
CA PHE A 68 -5.43 -5.95 6.19
C PHE A 68 -5.29 -6.20 7.68
N ARG A 69 -4.58 -5.31 8.39
CA ARG A 69 -4.28 -5.47 9.82
C ARG A 69 -4.47 -4.16 10.58
N GLN A 70 -4.74 -4.28 11.88
CA GLN A 70 -4.84 -3.16 12.80
C GLN A 70 -4.18 -3.50 14.14
N SER A 71 -3.43 -2.57 14.72
CA SER A 71 -2.96 -2.69 16.10
C SER A 71 -2.89 -1.34 16.80
N ASN A 72 -3.09 -1.39 18.12
CA ASN A 72 -2.80 -0.28 19.02
C ASN A 72 -1.35 -0.28 19.51
N TYR A 73 -0.61 -1.36 19.32
CA TYR A 73 0.78 -1.49 19.75
C TYR A 73 1.75 -1.11 18.62
N GLU A 74 2.68 -0.21 18.91
CA GLU A 74 3.69 0.24 17.94
C GLU A 74 4.55 -0.92 17.43
N GLY A 75 4.96 -1.84 18.31
CA GLY A 75 5.81 -2.98 17.97
C GLY A 75 5.17 -3.95 16.96
N ASP A 76 3.84 -4.10 16.98
CA ASP A 76 3.13 -4.94 16.01
C ASP A 76 3.25 -4.35 14.60
N LEU A 77 3.04 -3.03 14.47
CA LEU A 77 3.17 -2.33 13.18
C LEU A 77 4.60 -2.42 12.65
N VAL A 78 5.59 -2.23 13.52
CA VAL A 78 7.02 -2.40 13.17
C VAL A 78 7.29 -3.81 12.65
N THR A 79 6.79 -4.83 13.35
CA THR A 79 6.97 -6.24 12.97
C THR A 79 6.31 -6.54 11.62
N TRP A 80 5.10 -6.05 11.38
CA TRP A 80 4.38 -6.26 10.12
C TRP A 80 5.02 -5.52 8.94
N ILE A 81 5.64 -4.35 9.17
CA ILE A 81 6.41 -3.64 8.15
C ILE A 81 7.65 -4.45 7.74
N GLN A 82 8.34 -5.05 8.70
CA GLN A 82 9.47 -5.94 8.43
C GLN A 82 9.02 -7.18 7.65
N GLU A 83 7.91 -7.80 8.07
CA GLU A 83 7.30 -8.93 7.37
C GLU A 83 6.94 -8.59 5.91
N ALA A 84 6.40 -7.39 5.67
CA ALA A 84 6.11 -6.92 4.31
C ALA A 84 7.40 -6.78 3.47
N GLY A 85 8.48 -6.29 4.07
CA GLY A 85 9.79 -6.22 3.42
C GLY A 85 10.34 -7.59 3.02
N ASP A 86 10.29 -8.56 3.93
CA ASP A 86 10.73 -9.94 3.68
C ASP A 86 9.94 -10.63 2.55
N LYS A 87 8.67 -10.23 2.37
CA LYS A 87 7.76 -10.74 1.34
C LYS A 87 7.83 -9.97 0.01
N ASP A 88 8.68 -8.95 -0.12
CA ASP A 88 8.71 -8.04 -1.27
C ASP A 88 7.30 -7.46 -1.59
N ALA A 89 6.58 -7.12 -0.51
CA ALA A 89 5.24 -6.57 -0.52
C ALA A 89 5.25 -5.04 -0.38
N TYR A 90 4.13 -4.42 -0.77
CA TYR A 90 3.90 -2.99 -0.59
C TYR A 90 3.21 -2.71 0.74
N VAL A 91 3.26 -1.46 1.20
CA VAL A 91 2.59 -1.03 2.43
C VAL A 91 1.68 0.16 2.16
N LEU A 92 0.41 0.06 2.53
CA LEU A 92 -0.49 1.19 2.68
C LEU A 92 -0.73 1.38 4.18
N ILE A 93 -0.23 2.46 4.77
CA ILE A 93 -0.26 2.64 6.22
C ILE A 93 -1.06 3.87 6.62
N ASN A 94 -2.00 3.69 7.55
CA ASN A 94 -2.55 4.77 8.36
C ASN A 94 -1.96 4.65 9.76
N PRO A 95 -0.88 5.37 10.10
CA PRO A 95 -0.25 5.23 11.41
C PRO A 95 -1.06 5.92 12.52
N ALA A 96 -2.16 6.61 12.18
CA ALA A 96 -2.99 7.39 13.09
C ALA A 96 -2.13 8.31 13.97
N ALA A 97 -2.24 8.22 15.29
CA ALA A 97 -1.48 9.04 16.22
C ALA A 97 0.05 8.81 16.12
N TYR A 98 0.48 7.60 15.77
CA TYR A 98 1.92 7.26 15.70
C TYR A 98 2.65 7.97 14.57
N SER A 99 1.93 8.52 13.59
CA SER A 99 2.53 9.36 12.55
C SER A 99 3.33 10.51 13.18
N HIS A 100 2.82 11.07 14.29
CA HIS A 100 3.38 12.25 14.94
C HIS A 100 4.46 11.94 15.98
N THR A 101 4.66 10.67 16.33
CA THR A 101 5.51 10.29 17.47
C THR A 101 6.49 9.15 17.19
N SER A 102 6.19 8.27 16.23
CA SER A 102 6.91 7.01 16.05
C SER A 102 8.07 7.15 15.08
N VAL A 103 9.27 7.37 15.63
CA VAL A 103 10.52 7.18 14.90
C VAL A 103 10.74 5.69 14.58
N ALA A 104 10.24 4.78 15.43
CA ALA A 104 10.38 3.34 15.22
C ALA A 104 9.68 2.85 13.93
N ILE A 105 8.46 3.31 13.65
CA ILE A 105 7.75 2.98 12.40
C ILE A 105 8.47 3.59 11.19
N HIS A 106 8.95 4.83 11.30
CA HIS A 106 9.77 5.45 10.25
C HIS A 106 11.00 4.59 9.92
N ASP A 107 11.75 4.17 10.95
CA ASP A 107 12.97 3.38 10.77
C ASP A 107 12.66 1.97 10.25
N ALA A 108 11.54 1.37 10.63
CA ALA A 108 11.08 0.10 10.09
C ALA A 108 10.83 0.19 8.59
N ILE A 109 10.11 1.22 8.12
CA ILE A 109 9.83 1.44 6.69
C ILE A 109 11.13 1.58 5.91
N ARG A 110 12.03 2.44 6.40
CA ARG A 110 13.33 2.70 5.75
C ARG A 110 14.21 1.45 5.72
N SER A 111 14.30 0.72 6.82
CA SER A 111 15.20 -0.44 6.96
C SER A 111 14.71 -1.65 6.17
N ALA A 112 13.40 -1.90 6.18
CA ALA A 112 12.76 -2.96 5.41
C ALA A 112 12.69 -2.64 3.90
N LYS A 113 13.02 -1.39 3.50
CA LYS A 113 12.98 -0.90 2.11
C LYS A 113 11.63 -1.08 1.43
N VAL A 114 10.55 -1.11 2.22
CA VAL A 114 9.19 -1.24 1.70
C VAL A 114 8.77 0.03 0.99
N LYS A 115 8.00 -0.13 -0.08
CA LYS A 115 7.36 1.00 -0.76
C LYS A 115 6.04 1.27 -0.04
N ALA A 116 6.07 2.30 0.80
CA ALA A 116 4.94 2.69 1.62
C ALA A 116 4.20 3.90 1.05
N VAL A 117 2.86 3.88 1.10
CA VAL A 117 2.01 5.07 0.96
C VAL A 117 1.36 5.33 2.30
N GLU A 118 1.42 6.57 2.77
CA GLU A 118 0.76 6.98 4.01
C GLU A 118 -0.64 7.51 3.72
N VAL A 119 -1.63 7.13 4.54
CA VAL A 119 -3.00 7.59 4.42
C VAL A 119 -3.56 8.07 5.76
N HIS A 120 -4.30 9.17 5.74
CA HIS A 120 -5.04 9.71 6.87
C HIS A 120 -6.48 9.98 6.47
N LEU A 121 -7.43 9.48 7.28
CA LEU A 121 -8.86 9.74 7.08
C LEU A 121 -9.17 11.25 7.11
N SER A 122 -8.65 11.96 8.11
CA SER A 122 -8.83 13.40 8.26
C SER A 122 -7.68 14.19 7.65
N ASN A 123 -7.91 15.47 7.30
CA ASN A 123 -6.83 16.37 6.94
C ASN A 123 -6.04 16.74 8.21
N ILE A 124 -4.84 16.16 8.37
CA ILE A 124 -4.00 16.40 9.56
C ILE A 124 -3.49 17.84 9.66
N HIS A 125 -3.38 18.56 8.54
CA HIS A 125 -2.93 19.95 8.50
C HIS A 125 -4.02 20.95 8.89
N ALA A 126 -5.29 20.55 8.84
CA ALA A 126 -6.42 21.35 9.33
C ALA A 126 -6.64 21.21 10.85
N ARG A 127 -5.81 20.39 11.51
CA ARG A 127 -5.95 20.06 12.94
C ARG A 127 -4.91 20.79 13.79
N GLU A 128 -4.77 20.38 15.05
CA GLU A 128 -3.83 20.96 16.00
C GLU A 128 -2.38 20.90 15.48
N ALA A 129 -1.56 21.89 15.82
CA ALA A 129 -0.20 22.04 15.28
C ALA A 129 0.68 20.79 15.47
N PHE A 130 0.50 20.05 16.56
CA PHE A 130 1.26 18.81 16.80
C PHE A 130 0.93 17.68 15.81
N ARG A 131 -0.15 17.81 15.03
CA ARG A 131 -0.52 16.85 13.98
C ARG A 131 0.01 17.20 12.60
N HIS A 132 0.62 18.38 12.45
CA HIS A 132 1.12 18.83 11.15
C HIS A 132 2.40 18.10 10.75
N HIS A 133 3.13 17.56 11.72
CA HIS A 133 4.34 16.78 11.50
C HIS A 133 4.03 15.27 11.49
N SER A 134 4.53 14.55 10.49
CA SER A 134 4.53 13.09 10.47
C SER A 134 5.95 12.58 10.18
N TYR A 135 6.46 11.72 11.06
CA TYR A 135 7.71 11.00 10.83
C TYR A 135 7.57 10.02 9.67
N VAL A 136 6.40 9.40 9.50
CA VAL A 136 6.15 8.44 8.42
C VAL A 136 6.17 9.11 7.04
N SER A 137 5.70 10.35 6.93
CA SER A 137 5.66 11.08 5.66
C SER A 137 7.04 11.26 5.04
N ALA A 138 8.10 11.34 5.85
CA ALA A 138 9.47 11.51 5.37
C ALA A 138 10.04 10.28 4.64
N VAL A 139 9.42 9.10 4.82
CA VAL A 139 9.85 7.82 4.21
C VAL A 139 8.79 7.18 3.32
N ALA A 140 7.59 7.73 3.27
CA ALA A 140 6.56 7.30 2.34
C ALA A 140 6.83 7.79 0.90
N LYS A 141 6.34 7.05 -0.10
CA LYS A 141 6.32 7.47 -1.52
C LYS A 141 5.38 8.64 -1.77
N GLY A 142 4.32 8.74 -0.97
CA GLY A 142 3.33 9.79 -1.02
C GLY A 142 2.42 9.72 0.20
N VAL A 143 1.72 10.82 0.45
CA VAL A 143 0.81 10.97 1.58
C VAL A 143 -0.55 11.42 1.06
N ILE A 144 -1.61 10.74 1.49
CA ILE A 144 -3.00 11.06 1.16
C ILE A 144 -3.71 11.41 2.47
N CYS A 145 -4.27 12.61 2.59
CA CYS A 145 -4.99 12.99 3.81
C CYS A 145 -6.29 13.74 3.51
N GLY A 146 -7.31 13.53 4.35
CA GLY A 146 -8.56 14.29 4.31
C GLY A 146 -9.63 13.80 3.35
N PHE A 147 -9.45 12.64 2.74
CA PHE A 147 -10.43 12.03 1.83
C PHE A 147 -11.28 10.94 2.48
N GLY A 148 -11.21 10.79 3.81
CA GLY A 148 -11.90 9.72 4.53
C GLY A 148 -11.50 8.34 4.01
N ALA A 149 -12.47 7.43 3.96
CA ALA A 149 -12.27 6.06 3.47
C ALA A 149 -11.75 5.98 2.02
N GLU A 150 -12.12 6.93 1.15
CA GLU A 150 -11.65 6.98 -0.24
C GLU A 150 -10.13 7.12 -0.33
N GLY A 151 -9.50 7.73 0.69
CA GLY A 151 -8.04 7.84 0.76
C GLY A 151 -7.33 6.48 0.70
N TYR A 152 -7.93 5.42 1.23
CA TYR A 152 -7.37 4.07 1.15
C TYR A 152 -7.38 3.54 -0.29
N LEU A 153 -8.47 3.77 -1.04
CA LEU A 153 -8.59 3.33 -2.42
C LEU A 153 -7.60 4.08 -3.31
N LEU A 154 -7.46 5.39 -3.11
CA LEU A 154 -6.43 6.20 -3.77
C LEU A 154 -5.02 5.68 -3.47
N GLY A 155 -4.76 5.27 -2.22
CA GLY A 155 -3.49 4.66 -1.83
C GLY A 155 -3.20 3.34 -2.54
N LEU A 156 -4.20 2.46 -2.65
CA LEU A 156 -4.09 1.21 -3.42
C LEU A 156 -3.82 1.47 -4.90
N ARG A 157 -4.53 2.42 -5.52
CA ARG A 157 -4.30 2.81 -6.92
C ARG A 157 -2.88 3.33 -7.14
N ALA A 158 -2.35 4.13 -6.21
CA ALA A 158 -0.98 4.62 -6.27
C ALA A 158 0.05 3.47 -6.20
N LEU A 159 -0.14 2.51 -5.29
CA LEU A 159 0.72 1.34 -5.18
C LEU A 159 0.61 0.42 -6.41
N ALA A 160 -0.58 0.24 -6.97
CA ALA A 160 -0.78 -0.51 -8.22
C ALA A 160 -0.03 0.13 -9.41
N ALA A 161 -0.03 1.46 -9.50
CA ALA A 161 0.74 2.18 -10.52
C ALA A 161 2.24 1.95 -10.35
N ILE A 162 2.77 2.04 -9.13
CA ILE A 162 4.18 1.75 -8.82
C ILE A 162 4.54 0.30 -9.21
N ALA A 163 3.68 -0.68 -8.89
CA ALA A 163 3.92 -2.07 -9.25
C ALA A 163 4.04 -2.28 -10.77
N LYS A 164 3.14 -1.66 -11.54
CA LYS A 164 3.18 -1.72 -13.02
C LYS A 164 4.44 -1.07 -13.60
N GLU A 165 4.88 0.06 -13.05
CA GLU A 165 6.12 0.71 -13.46
C GLU A 165 7.34 -0.20 -13.26
N GLU A 166 7.38 -0.93 -12.14
CA GLU A 166 8.48 -1.86 -11.83
C GLU A 166 8.49 -3.09 -12.75
N GLU A 167 7.32 -3.62 -13.08
CA GLU A 167 7.19 -4.70 -14.06
C GLU A 167 7.72 -4.28 -15.43
N ASN A 168 7.32 -3.09 -15.90
CA ASN A 168 7.75 -2.53 -17.19
C ASN A 168 9.27 -2.29 -17.23
N ASN A 169 9.85 -1.75 -16.15
CA ASN A 169 11.28 -1.51 -16.04
C ASN A 169 12.07 -2.83 -15.97
N GLY A 170 11.56 -3.84 -15.26
CA GLY A 170 12.17 -5.16 -15.16
C GLY A 170 12.14 -5.96 -16.48
N GLN A 171 11.16 -5.72 -17.35
CA GLN A 171 11.11 -6.31 -18.70
C GLN A 171 12.09 -5.62 -19.66
N SER A 172 12.22 -4.30 -19.59
CA SER A 172 13.13 -3.52 -20.46
C SER A 172 14.61 -3.89 -20.28
N VAL A 173 15.02 -4.27 -19.06
CA VAL A 173 16.41 -4.69 -18.77
C VAL A 173 16.73 -6.11 -19.27
N LYS A 174 15.72 -6.98 -19.44
CA LYS A 174 15.92 -8.37 -19.90
C LYS A 174 15.90 -8.54 -21.42
N GLY A 175 15.46 -7.51 -22.15
CA GLY A 175 15.42 -7.49 -23.62
C GLY A 175 16.64 -6.85 -24.30
N ALA A 176 17.64 -6.41 -23.52
CA ALA A 176 18.88 -5.78 -23.99
C ALA A 176 20.07 -6.73 -23.88
#